data_AF-A0AA96SA76-F1
#
_entry.id   AF-A0AA96SA76-F1
#
_cell.length_a   1.000
_cell.length_b   1.000
_cell.length_c   1.000
_cell.angle_alpha   90.00
_cell.angle_beta   90.00
_cell.angle_gamma   90.00
#
_symmetry.space_group_name_H-M   'P 1'
#
loop_
_entity.id
_entity.type
_entity.pdbx_description
1 polymer ?
#
loop_
_entity_poly.entity_id
_entity_poly.type
_entity_poly.pdbx_seq_one_letter_code
_entity_poly.pdbx_strand_id
1 'polypeptide(L)'
;MYDREAAVRYAEKWWNKRNPAFPAFAVDCTNYVSQCLLAGGAPMRGGYADRKNGWWVGGGTWSFSWSVTHSLRWYLEGSKKGLKAVRKASAADLIPGDVIIYDFNGDGRMDHAAFVVSRQNGVPLVNAHTADSYHRHWSYTTSPAHTDGIRYYFFHIDENISL
;
A
#
# COMPACT_ATOMS: atom_id res chain seq x y z
N MET A 1 -9.77 4.98 -14.60
CA MET A 1 -9.40 3.55 -14.61
C MET A 1 -8.03 3.43 -13.97
N TYR A 2 -7.80 2.41 -13.16
CA TYR A 2 -6.52 2.17 -12.50
C TYR A 2 -5.52 1.53 -13.48
N ASP A 3 -4.40 2.19 -13.73
CA ASP A 3 -3.29 1.64 -14.51
C ASP A 3 -2.33 0.88 -13.58
N ARG A 4 -2.56 -0.44 -13.46
CA ARG A 4 -1.73 -1.33 -12.65
C ARG A 4 -0.28 -1.35 -13.12
N GLU A 5 -0.06 -1.31 -14.43
CA GLU A 5 1.30 -1.36 -14.97
C GLU A 5 2.08 -0.10 -14.62
N ALA A 6 1.45 1.07 -14.67
CA ALA A 6 2.07 2.32 -14.24
C ALA A 6 2.41 2.30 -12.75
N ALA A 7 1.52 1.76 -11.91
CA ALA A 7 1.77 1.58 -10.49
C ALA A 7 2.95 0.64 -10.23
N VAL A 8 3.01 -0.49 -10.93
CA VAL A 8 4.12 -1.46 -10.83
C VAL A 8 5.43 -0.83 -11.33
N ARG A 9 5.44 -0.14 -12.47
CA ARG A 9 6.64 0.58 -12.96
C ARG A 9 7.14 1.60 -11.95
N TYR A 10 6.23 2.29 -11.25
CA TYR A 10 6.61 3.20 -10.16
C TYR A 10 7.27 2.43 -9.01
N ALA A 11 6.66 1.34 -8.57
CA ALA A 11 7.18 0.48 -7.51
C ALA A 11 8.58 -0.08 -7.86
N GLU A 12 8.78 -0.55 -9.08
CA GLU A 12 10.08 -1.03 -9.60
C GLU A 12 11.14 0.08 -9.65
N LYS A 13 10.75 1.33 -9.91
CA LYS A 13 11.68 2.45 -10.01
C LYS A 13 12.17 2.96 -8.65
N TRP A 14 11.29 2.92 -7.66
CA TRP A 14 11.49 3.62 -6.39
C TRP A 14 11.73 2.70 -5.19
N TRP A 15 11.73 1.37 -5.35
CA TRP A 15 11.84 0.43 -4.22
C TRP A 15 13.01 0.66 -3.24
N ASN A 16 14.12 1.27 -3.69
CA ASN A 16 15.35 1.49 -2.90
C ASN A 16 15.69 2.96 -2.65
N LYS A 17 14.80 3.91 -3.00
CA LYS A 17 15.08 5.33 -2.83
C LYS A 17 13.80 6.15 -2.77
N ARG A 18 13.87 7.32 -2.13
CA ARG A 18 12.68 8.14 -1.89
C ARG A 18 12.48 9.07 -3.07
N ASN A 19 11.25 9.16 -3.58
CA ASN A 19 10.93 10.10 -4.65
C ASN A 19 10.87 11.53 -4.08
N PRO A 20 11.75 12.46 -4.53
CA PRO A 20 11.80 13.81 -3.99
C PRO A 20 10.53 14.65 -4.26
N ALA A 21 9.64 14.19 -5.13
CA ALA A 21 8.33 14.82 -5.34
C ALA A 21 7.36 14.64 -4.16
N PHE A 22 7.69 13.75 -3.21
CA PHE A 22 6.85 13.43 -2.05
C PHE A 22 7.63 13.62 -0.74
N PRO A 23 6.93 13.85 0.39
CA PRO A 23 7.57 13.81 1.69
C PRO A 23 8.23 12.45 1.93
N ALA A 24 9.41 12.45 2.55
CA ALA A 24 10.10 11.25 2.98
C ALA A 24 9.91 11.05 4.49
N PHE A 25 9.71 9.80 4.92
CA PHE A 25 9.53 9.45 6.32
C PHE A 25 10.59 8.44 6.78
N ALA A 26 10.86 8.41 8.09
CA ALA A 26 11.69 7.37 8.68
C ALA A 26 10.98 5.99 8.62
N VAL A 27 9.66 5.98 8.84
CA VAL A 27 8.78 4.83 8.60
C VAL A 27 7.91 5.16 7.39
N ASP A 28 8.22 4.54 6.25
CA ASP A 28 7.83 5.04 4.93
C ASP A 28 6.98 4.06 4.11
N CYS A 29 6.72 2.86 4.64
CA CYS A 29 5.99 1.79 3.95
C CYS A 29 4.65 2.25 3.35
N THR A 30 3.81 2.94 4.12
CA THR A 30 2.51 3.44 3.64
C THR A 30 2.65 4.56 2.62
N ASN A 31 3.59 5.48 2.83
CA ASN A 31 3.83 6.59 1.92
C ASN A 31 4.28 6.07 0.54
N TYR A 32 5.19 5.09 0.52
CA TYR A 32 5.60 4.41 -0.71
C TYR A 32 4.43 3.70 -1.40
N VAL A 33 3.64 2.90 -0.66
CA VAL A 33 2.45 2.23 -1.23
C VAL A 33 1.46 3.25 -1.78
N SER A 34 1.20 4.35 -1.07
CA SER A 34 0.33 5.43 -1.55
C SER A 34 0.86 6.07 -2.83
N GLN A 35 2.17 6.28 -2.95
CA GLN A 35 2.76 6.78 -4.19
C GLN A 35 2.59 5.79 -5.36
N CYS A 36 2.73 4.48 -5.13
CA CYS A 36 2.46 3.46 -6.15
C CYS A 36 1.00 3.50 -6.61
N LEU A 37 0.05 3.57 -5.67
CA LEU A 37 -1.37 3.70 -5.96
C LEU A 37 -1.68 4.98 -6.75
N LEU A 38 -1.09 6.11 -6.37
CA LEU A 38 -1.26 7.38 -7.08
C LEU A 38 -0.67 7.32 -8.50
N ALA A 39 0.50 6.69 -8.67
CA ALA A 39 1.12 6.52 -9.97
C ALA A 39 0.30 5.64 -10.93
N GLY A 40 -0.52 4.74 -10.40
CA GLY A 40 -1.54 4.02 -11.16
C GLY A 40 -2.81 4.84 -11.48
N GLY A 41 -2.83 6.13 -11.15
CA GLY A 41 -3.95 7.03 -11.45
C GLY A 41 -5.06 7.01 -10.42
N ALA A 42 -4.81 6.50 -9.20
CA ALA A 42 -5.82 6.57 -8.15
C ALA A 42 -6.12 8.01 -7.74
N PRO A 43 -7.39 8.46 -7.79
CA PRO A 43 -7.71 9.83 -7.46
C PRO A 43 -7.61 10.05 -5.95
N MET A 44 -6.88 11.10 -5.57
CA MET A 44 -6.86 11.56 -4.20
C MET A 44 -8.22 12.14 -3.81
N ARG A 45 -8.62 11.94 -2.54
CA ARG A 45 -9.87 12.47 -1.98
C ARG A 45 -9.61 13.05 -0.61
N GLY A 46 -10.10 14.27 -0.35
CA GLY A 46 -10.09 14.90 0.97
C GLY A 46 -9.84 16.40 0.86
N GLY A 47 -10.24 17.15 1.89
CA GLY A 47 -9.96 18.57 2.01
C GLY A 47 -8.64 18.77 2.74
N TYR A 48 -7.72 19.54 2.14
CA TYR A 48 -6.33 19.75 2.58
C TYR A 48 -6.14 20.23 4.05
N ALA A 49 -7.22 20.48 4.81
CA ALA A 49 -7.19 20.85 6.22
C ALA A 49 -7.50 19.69 7.20
N ASP A 50 -8.19 18.62 6.76
CA ASP A 50 -8.55 17.49 7.62
C ASP A 50 -7.73 16.24 7.29
N ARG A 51 -6.74 15.97 8.13
CA ARG A 51 -5.84 14.81 7.96
C ARG A 51 -6.48 13.49 8.35
N LYS A 52 -7.62 13.49 9.08
CA LYS A 52 -8.29 12.26 9.52
C LYS A 52 -9.11 11.62 8.41
N ASN A 53 -9.55 12.42 7.44
CA ASN A 53 -10.48 11.99 6.40
C ASN A 53 -9.85 12.01 5.01
N GLY A 54 -10.22 11.01 4.20
CA GLY A 54 -9.77 10.91 2.82
C GLY A 54 -8.47 10.11 2.66
N TRP A 55 -7.86 10.19 1.48
CA TRP A 55 -6.54 9.67 1.10
C TRP A 55 -5.92 10.67 0.12
N TRP A 56 -4.94 11.43 0.60
CA TRP A 56 -4.39 12.56 -0.16
C TRP A 56 -3.02 13.03 0.39
N VAL A 57 -2.23 13.64 -0.48
CA VAL A 57 -1.02 14.41 -0.18
C VAL A 57 -1.02 15.68 -1.03
N GLY A 58 -0.58 16.80 -0.48
CA GLY A 58 -0.47 18.06 -1.21
C GLY A 58 -0.39 19.28 -0.28
N GLY A 59 0.04 20.42 -0.83
CA GLY A 59 0.13 21.67 -0.06
C GLY A 59 1.07 21.59 1.16
N GLY A 60 2.07 20.70 1.12
CA GLY A 60 2.99 20.47 2.25
C GLY A 60 2.41 19.61 3.38
N THR A 61 1.24 19.00 3.21
CA THR A 61 0.58 18.13 4.21
C THR A 61 -0.05 16.89 3.57
N TRP A 62 -0.61 15.99 4.37
CA TRP A 62 -1.16 14.69 3.94
C TRP A 62 -2.16 14.12 4.95
N SER A 63 -3.05 13.24 4.49
CA SER A 63 -3.93 12.46 5.38
C SER A 63 -3.20 11.35 6.12
N PHE A 64 -3.75 10.90 7.25
CA PHE A 64 -3.19 9.75 7.98
C PHE A 64 -3.22 8.48 7.13
N SER A 65 -4.27 8.25 6.35
CA SER A 65 -4.35 7.13 5.41
C SER A 65 -3.28 7.16 4.31
N TRP A 66 -2.69 8.32 4.01
CA TRP A 66 -1.59 8.41 3.03
C TRP A 66 -0.28 7.86 3.62
N SER A 67 -0.03 8.09 4.92
CA SER A 67 1.29 7.85 5.53
C SER A 67 1.29 6.87 6.72
N VAL A 68 0.14 6.36 7.16
CA VAL A 68 0.02 5.46 8.33
C VAL A 68 -0.73 4.19 7.95
N THR A 69 -0.08 3.04 8.11
CA THR A 69 -0.57 1.72 7.69
C THR A 69 -1.96 1.42 8.25
N HIS A 70 -2.15 1.65 9.56
CA HIS A 70 -3.44 1.37 10.21
C HIS A 70 -4.57 2.22 9.62
N SER A 71 -4.32 3.49 9.33
CA SER A 71 -5.30 4.36 8.69
C SER A 71 -5.54 3.99 7.22
N LEU A 72 -4.51 3.59 6.47
CA LEU A 72 -4.66 3.11 5.09
C LEU A 72 -5.55 1.86 5.04
N ARG A 73 -5.34 0.91 5.94
CA ARG A 73 -6.12 -0.33 6.02
C ARG A 73 -7.63 -0.05 6.17
N TRP A 74 -8.01 0.84 7.08
CA TRP A 74 -9.41 1.24 7.25
C TRP A 74 -9.95 2.02 6.06
N TYR A 75 -9.13 2.87 5.44
CA TYR A 75 -9.52 3.58 4.22
C TYR A 75 -9.83 2.61 3.08
N LEU A 76 -8.96 1.62 2.81
CA LEU A 76 -9.14 0.66 1.74
C LEU A 76 -10.37 -0.23 1.96
N GLU A 77 -10.66 -0.64 3.19
CA GLU A 77 -11.84 -1.45 3.50
C GLU A 77 -13.16 -0.65 3.44
N GLY A 78 -13.11 0.63 3.82
CA GLY A 78 -14.30 1.49 3.92
C GLY A 78 -14.64 2.31 2.68
N SER A 79 -13.67 2.65 1.83
CA SER A 79 -13.87 3.60 0.73
C SER A 79 -14.84 3.06 -0.33
N LYS A 80 -15.83 3.88 -0.71
CA LYS A 80 -16.84 3.55 -1.74
C LYS A 80 -16.74 4.38 -3.01
N LYS A 81 -15.78 5.31 -3.09
CA LYS A 81 -15.54 6.21 -4.24
C LYS A 81 -14.04 6.48 -4.39
N GLY A 82 -13.58 6.90 -5.56
CA GLY A 82 -12.17 7.14 -5.84
C GLY A 82 -11.35 5.86 -5.71
N LEU A 83 -10.23 5.91 -4.98
CA LEU A 83 -9.49 4.70 -4.58
C LEU A 83 -10.38 3.77 -3.74
N LYS A 84 -10.64 2.58 -4.28
CA LYS A 84 -11.43 1.52 -3.66
C LYS A 84 -10.65 0.21 -3.73
N ALA A 85 -10.95 -0.69 -2.80
CA ALA A 85 -10.39 -2.02 -2.80
C ALA A 85 -11.42 -3.03 -2.30
N VAL A 86 -11.21 -4.29 -2.67
CA VAL A 86 -11.95 -5.45 -2.16
C VAL A 86 -10.99 -6.31 -1.34
N ARG A 87 -11.42 -6.67 -0.13
CA ARG A 87 -10.68 -7.59 0.71
C ARG A 87 -10.70 -9.00 0.10
N LYS A 88 -9.53 -9.62 -0.01
CA LYS A 88 -9.38 -10.99 -0.50
C LYS A 88 -9.09 -11.94 0.65
N ALA A 89 -9.42 -13.22 0.46
CA ALA A 89 -9.24 -14.25 1.47
C ALA A 89 -7.79 -14.78 1.49
N SER A 90 -7.11 -14.78 0.33
CA SER A 90 -5.77 -15.32 0.18
C SER A 90 -4.85 -14.39 -0.61
N ALA A 91 -3.55 -14.46 -0.34
CA ALA A 91 -2.53 -13.83 -1.17
C ALA A 91 -2.57 -14.34 -2.61
N ALA A 92 -2.99 -15.59 -2.84
CA ALA A 92 -3.09 -16.17 -4.18
C ALA A 92 -4.12 -15.44 -5.08
N ASP A 93 -5.05 -14.69 -4.48
CA ASP A 93 -6.05 -13.89 -5.21
C ASP A 93 -5.50 -12.52 -5.63
N LEU A 94 -4.31 -12.15 -5.16
CA LEU A 94 -3.70 -10.87 -5.46
C LEU A 94 -2.97 -10.89 -6.79
N ILE A 95 -2.98 -9.76 -7.47
CA ILE A 95 -2.28 -9.52 -8.72
C ILE A 95 -1.40 -8.26 -8.60
N PRO A 96 -0.45 -8.04 -9.53
CA PRO A 96 0.33 -6.82 -9.54
C PRO A 96 -0.57 -5.57 -9.50
N GLY A 97 -0.19 -4.59 -8.68
CA GLY A 97 -1.02 -3.43 -8.38
C GLY A 97 -1.81 -3.53 -7.07
N ASP A 98 -1.84 -4.70 -6.44
CA ASP A 98 -2.56 -4.92 -5.19
C ASP A 98 -1.71 -4.63 -3.95
N VAL A 99 -2.36 -4.53 -2.79
CA VAL A 99 -1.73 -4.14 -1.53
C VAL A 99 -1.87 -5.23 -0.47
N ILE A 100 -0.82 -5.42 0.32
CA ILE A 100 -0.85 -6.27 1.51
C ILE A 100 -0.56 -5.38 2.72
N ILE A 101 -1.41 -5.49 3.74
CA ILE A 101 -1.17 -4.91 5.06
C ILE A 101 -0.83 -6.03 6.05
N TYR A 102 0.17 -5.78 6.89
CA TYR A 102 0.66 -6.69 7.90
C TYR A 102 0.42 -6.12 9.29
N ASP A 103 -0.12 -6.95 10.17
CA ASP A 103 -0.14 -6.80 11.62
C ASP A 103 0.78 -7.90 12.14
N PHE A 104 2.02 -7.54 12.50
CA PHE A 104 3.10 -8.51 12.70
C PHE A 104 2.91 -9.37 13.94
N ASN A 105 2.31 -8.81 14.99
CA ASN A 105 2.11 -9.47 16.28
C ASN A 105 0.65 -9.93 16.49
N GLY A 106 -0.28 -9.54 15.61
CA GLY A 106 -1.68 -9.88 15.69
C GLY A 106 -2.44 -9.10 16.77
N ASP A 107 -1.95 -7.94 17.19
CA ASP A 107 -2.54 -7.12 18.26
C ASP A 107 -3.66 -6.18 17.75
N GLY A 108 -3.94 -6.19 16.44
CA GLY A 108 -4.94 -5.33 15.80
C GLY A 108 -4.38 -3.98 15.34
N ARG A 109 -3.11 -3.68 15.58
CA ARG A 109 -2.39 -2.54 15.03
C ARG A 109 -1.70 -2.97 13.73
N MET A 110 -1.85 -2.15 12.69
CA MET A 110 -1.23 -2.49 11.41
C MET A 110 0.16 -1.86 11.37
N ASP A 111 1.17 -2.68 11.14
CA ASP A 111 2.57 -2.29 11.25
C ASP A 111 3.18 -1.93 9.89
N HIS A 112 2.85 -2.71 8.86
CA HIS A 112 3.53 -2.61 7.57
C HIS A 112 2.58 -2.68 6.38
N ALA A 113 3.00 -2.06 5.28
CA ALA A 113 2.31 -2.10 3.99
C ALA A 113 3.31 -2.48 2.90
N ALA A 114 2.91 -3.36 1.99
CA ALA A 114 3.70 -3.72 0.82
C ALA A 114 2.83 -3.71 -0.44
N PHE A 115 3.49 -3.49 -1.58
CA PHE A 115 2.88 -3.40 -2.89
C PHE A 115 3.22 -4.64 -3.72
N VAL A 116 2.21 -5.32 -4.26
CA VAL A 116 2.41 -6.50 -5.12
C VAL A 116 2.91 -6.04 -6.49
N VAL A 117 4.08 -6.51 -6.89
CA VAL A 117 4.74 -6.11 -8.14
C VAL A 117 4.76 -7.21 -9.20
N SER A 118 4.76 -8.47 -8.78
CA SER A 118 4.80 -9.60 -9.70
C SER A 118 4.20 -10.86 -9.07
N ARG A 119 4.04 -11.90 -9.89
CA ARG A 119 3.75 -13.26 -9.43
C ARG A 119 4.73 -14.24 -10.07
N GLN A 120 5.27 -15.14 -9.26
CA GLN A 120 6.11 -16.24 -9.74
C GLN A 120 5.45 -17.55 -9.32
N ASN A 121 5.11 -18.42 -10.29
CA ASN A 121 4.42 -19.70 -10.03
C ASN A 121 3.17 -19.55 -9.15
N GLY A 122 2.37 -18.51 -9.39
CA GLY A 122 1.16 -18.21 -8.61
C GLY A 122 1.41 -17.50 -7.28
N VAL A 123 2.66 -17.35 -6.83
CA VAL A 123 3.04 -16.69 -5.57
C VAL A 123 3.30 -15.20 -5.79
N PRO A 124 2.60 -14.28 -5.08
CA PRO A 124 2.89 -12.85 -5.17
C PRO A 124 4.26 -12.48 -4.60
N LEU A 125 4.94 -11.55 -5.26
CA LEU A 125 6.13 -10.88 -4.76
C LEU A 125 5.84 -9.39 -4.56
N VAL A 126 6.50 -8.80 -3.57
CA VAL A 126 6.23 -7.44 -3.13
C VAL A 126 7.48 -6.57 -3.09
N ASN A 127 7.27 -5.29 -3.35
CA ASN A 127 8.21 -4.23 -2.98
C ASN A 127 7.65 -3.44 -1.79
N ALA A 128 8.53 -2.91 -0.95
CA ALA A 128 8.16 -2.10 0.20
C ALA A 128 9.31 -1.21 0.68
N HIS A 129 8.99 -0.21 1.50
CA HIS A 129 9.94 0.70 2.15
C HIS A 129 10.05 0.44 3.67
N THR A 130 10.64 1.38 4.42
CA THR A 130 11.11 1.29 5.82
C THR A 130 12.37 0.44 5.92
N ALA A 131 12.25 -0.85 5.60
CA ALA A 131 13.37 -1.68 5.23
C ALA A 131 13.15 -2.09 3.77
N ASP A 132 13.86 -1.42 2.87
CA ASP A 132 13.66 -1.51 1.44
C ASP A 132 13.69 -2.98 0.98
N SER A 133 12.63 -3.40 0.29
CA SER A 133 12.41 -4.77 -0.14
C SER A 133 12.14 -4.80 -1.63
N TYR A 134 12.83 -5.70 -2.33
CA TYR A 134 12.72 -5.92 -3.77
C TYR A 134 12.30 -7.36 -4.06
N HIS A 135 11.18 -7.55 -4.76
CA HIS A 135 10.67 -8.87 -5.18
C HIS A 135 10.64 -9.88 -4.03
N ARG A 136 10.28 -9.40 -2.84
CA ARG A 136 10.27 -10.21 -1.63
C ARG A 136 9.05 -11.12 -1.63
N HIS A 137 9.20 -12.33 -1.10
CA HIS A 137 8.05 -13.21 -0.86
C HIS A 137 7.01 -12.51 0.03
N TRP A 138 5.74 -12.50 -0.40
CA TRP A 138 4.66 -11.75 0.23
C TRP A 138 4.47 -12.06 1.72
N SER A 139 4.79 -13.29 2.17
CA SER A 139 4.57 -13.71 3.56
C SER A 139 5.46 -12.98 4.56
N TYR A 140 6.51 -12.30 4.12
CA TYR A 140 7.39 -11.52 5.01
C TYR A 140 8.06 -12.34 6.15
N THR A 141 8.02 -13.67 6.09
CA THR A 141 8.55 -14.60 7.11
C THR A 141 10.03 -14.43 7.44
N THR A 142 10.82 -13.91 6.50
CA THR A 142 12.25 -13.62 6.69
C THR A 142 12.51 -12.25 7.33
N SER A 143 11.46 -11.53 7.76
CA SER A 143 11.60 -10.20 8.36
C SER A 143 11.97 -10.32 9.83
N PRO A 144 12.87 -9.48 10.36
CA PRO A 144 13.13 -9.45 11.79
C PRO A 144 11.91 -8.99 12.61
N ALA A 145 10.93 -8.33 11.97
CA ALA A 145 9.66 -7.96 12.59
C ALA A 145 8.61 -9.09 12.54
N HIS A 146 8.86 -10.18 11.83
CA HIS A 146 7.91 -11.29 11.73
C HIS A 146 7.74 -11.98 13.09
N THR A 147 6.50 -12.33 13.41
CA THR A 147 6.17 -13.19 14.55
C THR A 147 5.17 -14.26 14.11
N ASP A 148 5.03 -15.33 14.90
CA ASP A 148 4.03 -16.36 14.65
C ASP A 148 2.58 -15.85 14.76
N GLY A 149 2.38 -14.68 15.37
CA GLY A 149 1.09 -14.01 15.51
C GLY A 149 0.64 -13.23 14.28
N ILE A 150 1.45 -13.15 13.23
CA ILE A 150 1.23 -12.29 12.06
C ILE A 150 -0.16 -12.50 11.43
N ARG A 151 -0.84 -11.38 11.15
CA ARG A 151 -2.10 -11.32 10.43
C ARG A 151 -1.93 -10.51 9.15
N TYR A 152 -2.61 -10.96 8.10
CA TYR A 152 -2.54 -10.35 6.78
C TYR A 152 -3.91 -9.80 6.38
N TYR A 153 -3.88 -8.67 5.68
CA TYR A 153 -5.06 -8.08 5.06
C TYR A 153 -4.74 -7.85 3.58
N PHE A 154 -5.36 -8.66 2.73
CA PHE A 154 -5.14 -8.65 1.30
C PHE A 154 -6.16 -7.74 0.63
N PHE A 155 -5.70 -6.75 -0.11
CA PHE A 155 -6.54 -5.77 -0.79
C PHE A 155 -6.29 -5.81 -2.29
N HIS A 156 -7.31 -6.24 -3.03
CA HIS A 156 -7.37 -6.07 -4.46
C HIS A 156 -7.86 -4.68 -4.80
N ILE A 157 -7.06 -3.88 -5.51
CA ILE A 157 -7.46 -2.51 -5.88
C ILE A 157 -8.47 -2.58 -7.03
N ASP A 158 -9.58 -1.83 -6.96
CA ASP A 158 -10.56 -1.82 -8.04
C ASP A 158 -9.97 -1.18 -9.31
N GLU A 159 -10.36 -1.67 -10.49
CA GLU A 159 -9.99 -1.02 -11.77
C GLU A 159 -10.80 0.25 -12.04
N ASN A 160 -12.06 0.24 -11.58
CA ASN A 160 -13.00 1.35 -11.74
C ASN A 160 -12.91 2.32 -10.56
N ILE A 161 -11.85 3.12 -10.58
CA ILE A 161 -11.62 4.21 -9.63
C ILE A 161 -11.95 5.55 -10.30
N SER A 162 -13.12 6.09 -9.95
CA SER A 162 -13.59 7.42 -10.34
C SER A 162 -14.15 8.11 -9.09
N LEU A 163 -14.08 9.43 -9.07
CA LEU A 163 -14.68 10.24 -7.99
C LEU A 163 -16.20 10.26 -8.09
#